data_AF-A0A2T0WFV8-F1
#
_entry.id   AF-A0A2T0WFV8-F1
#
_cell.length_a   1.000
_cell.length_b   1.000
_cell.length_c   1.000
_cell.angle_alpha   90.00
_cell.angle_beta   90.00
_cell.angle_gamma   90.00
#
_symmetry.space_group_name_H-M   'P 1'
#
loop_
_entity.id
_entity.type
_entity.pdbx_description
1 polymer ?
#
loop_
_entity_poly.entity_id
_entity_poly.type
_entity_poly.pdbx_seq_one_letter_code
_entity_poly.pdbx_strand_id
1 'polypeptide(L)'
;MSWLRAAFLVALPAAAMGAEPEPEGYRLDAYRGAVPKTLAGGTVVDTATAYQLWESGGAAFVDVLPQAPKPDNLPAGTLWRDKPRHSIPGAIWLPNTGYGDLADVTLDYFLNALAQVTDDDPAHPLLFFCLEECWMSWNAAKRALAEGYTTVYWYPDGTDGWAFENYPLEQLHPFPISDPQ
;
A
#
# COMPACT_ATOMS: atom_id res chain seq x y z
N MET A 1 41.76 35.44 39.54
CA MET A 1 40.55 34.61 39.28
C MET A 1 40.66 33.97 37.91
N SER A 2 40.95 32.68 37.85
CA SER A 2 40.97 31.91 36.60
C SER A 2 39.59 31.28 36.39
N TRP A 3 38.93 31.58 35.27
CA TRP A 3 37.62 31.01 34.93
C TRP A 3 37.84 29.98 33.82
N LEU A 4 37.75 28.69 34.18
CA LEU A 4 37.68 27.58 33.22
C LEU A 4 36.36 27.67 32.47
N ARG A 5 36.43 27.89 31.15
CA ARG A 5 35.29 27.73 30.25
C ARG A 5 35.13 26.24 29.94
N ALA A 6 34.15 25.59 30.54
CA ALA A 6 33.72 24.26 30.13
C ALA A 6 32.93 24.38 28.82
N ALA A 7 33.46 23.80 27.75
CA ALA A 7 32.74 23.67 26.49
C ALA A 7 31.83 22.44 26.57
N PHE A 8 30.51 22.67 26.56
CA PHE A 8 29.51 21.62 26.41
C PHE A 8 29.44 21.21 24.93
N LEU A 9 29.96 20.03 24.62
CA LEU A 9 29.69 19.35 23.36
C LEU A 9 28.28 18.75 23.44
N VAL A 10 27.35 19.35 22.69
CA VAL A 10 26.02 18.76 22.45
C VAL A 10 26.18 17.66 21.42
N ALA A 11 26.09 16.40 21.85
CA ALA A 11 25.99 15.26 20.96
C ALA A 11 24.56 15.21 20.39
N LEU A 12 24.41 15.46 19.10
CA LEU A 12 23.17 15.22 18.37
C LEU A 12 22.98 13.71 18.20
N PRO A 13 21.80 13.14 18.52
CA PRO A 13 21.55 11.74 18.28
C PRO A 13 21.46 11.51 16.77
N ALA A 14 22.27 10.57 16.26
CA ALA A 14 22.15 10.09 14.90
C ALA A 14 20.78 9.41 14.75
N ALA A 15 19.93 9.91 13.86
CA ALA A 15 18.70 9.24 13.50
C ALA A 15 19.07 7.88 12.89
N ALA A 16 18.72 6.80 13.58
CA ALA A 16 18.85 5.46 13.03
C ALA A 16 17.91 5.36 11.82
N MET A 17 18.47 5.09 10.64
CA MET A 17 17.72 4.68 9.45
C MET A 17 17.15 3.28 9.72
N GLY A 18 16.05 3.23 10.48
CA GLY A 18 15.35 2.02 10.89
C GLY A 18 13.90 2.08 10.43
N ALA A 19 13.26 0.91 10.34
CA ALA A 19 11.84 0.83 10.05
C ALA A 19 11.02 1.67 11.04
N GLU A 20 10.01 2.36 10.52
CA GLU A 20 9.11 3.15 11.35
C GLU A 20 8.23 2.22 12.22
N PRO A 21 7.91 2.59 13.47
CA PRO A 21 6.96 1.83 14.27
C PRO A 21 5.56 1.88 13.65
N GLU A 22 4.74 0.87 13.92
CA GLU A 22 3.32 0.90 13.54
C GLU A 22 2.59 2.05 14.28
N PRO A 23 1.91 2.97 13.58
CA PRO A 23 1.08 3.98 14.22
C PRO A 23 -0.23 3.37 14.76
N GLU A 24 -0.81 4.01 15.78
CA GLU A 24 -2.13 3.63 16.32
C GLU A 24 -3.23 3.78 15.26
N GLY A 25 -3.21 4.88 14.50
CA GLY A 25 -4.12 5.14 13.38
C GLY A 25 -3.53 4.77 12.02
N TYR A 26 -4.01 5.42 10.98
CA TYR A 26 -3.43 5.33 9.64
C TYR A 26 -2.32 6.37 9.44
N ARG A 27 -1.40 6.12 8.50
CA ARG A 27 -0.47 7.14 8.03
C ARG A 27 -1.23 8.17 7.20
N LEU A 28 -1.08 9.46 7.54
CA LEU A 28 -1.84 10.55 6.91
C LEU A 28 -1.06 11.31 5.82
N ASP A 29 0.27 11.24 5.83
CA ASP A 29 1.15 11.96 4.92
C ASP A 29 2.41 11.14 4.57
N ALA A 30 3.29 11.72 3.75
CA ALA A 30 4.59 11.14 3.42
C ALA A 30 4.51 9.64 3.09
N TYR A 31 3.61 9.31 2.15
CA TYR A 31 3.27 7.92 1.83
C TYR A 31 4.40 7.11 1.17
N ARG A 32 5.50 7.77 0.82
CA ARG A 32 6.73 7.17 0.28
C ARG A 32 7.85 7.31 1.31
N GLY A 33 8.41 6.20 1.75
CA GLY A 33 9.52 6.15 2.71
C GLY A 33 9.52 4.87 3.54
N ALA A 34 10.40 4.82 4.55
CA ALA A 34 10.52 3.65 5.42
C ALA A 34 9.17 3.28 6.04
N VAL A 35 8.76 2.04 5.84
CA VAL A 35 7.52 1.46 6.37
C VAL A 35 7.81 0.57 7.59
N PRO A 36 6.78 0.19 8.37
CA PRO A 36 6.95 -0.78 9.44
C PRO A 36 7.41 -2.13 8.92
N LYS A 37 8.07 -2.89 9.79
CA LYS A 37 8.43 -4.30 9.50
C LYS A 37 7.32 -5.28 9.89
N THR A 38 6.23 -4.77 10.41
CA THR A 38 5.15 -5.54 11.01
C THR A 38 3.79 -4.96 10.62
N LEU A 39 2.76 -5.79 10.74
CA LEU A 39 1.36 -5.40 10.62
C LEU A 39 0.59 -6.15 11.70
N ALA A 40 0.17 -5.45 12.75
CA ALA A 40 -0.60 -6.05 13.83
C ALA A 40 -1.90 -6.67 13.30
N GLY A 41 -2.10 -7.98 13.56
CA GLY A 41 -3.26 -8.75 13.09
C GLY A 41 -3.10 -9.35 11.69
N GLY A 42 -2.11 -8.93 10.91
CA GLY A 42 -1.80 -9.47 9.59
C GLY A 42 -0.46 -10.21 9.53
N THR A 43 -0.09 -10.64 8.33
CA THR A 43 1.18 -11.31 8.06
C THR A 43 1.98 -10.54 7.02
N VAL A 44 3.20 -10.14 7.38
CA VAL A 44 4.12 -9.53 6.41
C VAL A 44 4.79 -10.64 5.60
N VAL A 45 4.77 -10.53 4.28
CA VAL A 45 5.36 -11.54 3.37
C VAL A 45 6.44 -10.91 2.51
N ASP A 46 7.47 -11.70 2.18
CA ASP A 46 8.50 -11.31 1.23
C ASP A 46 8.09 -11.65 -0.22
N THR A 47 8.92 -11.23 -1.18
CA THR A 47 8.69 -11.46 -2.62
C THR A 47 8.50 -12.94 -2.97
N ALA A 48 9.30 -13.83 -2.38
CA ALA A 48 9.22 -15.27 -2.65
C ALA A 48 7.91 -15.87 -2.13
N THR A 49 7.48 -15.48 -0.94
CA THR A 49 6.21 -15.93 -0.34
C THR A 49 5.02 -15.35 -1.12
N ALA A 50 5.09 -14.07 -1.52
CA ALA A 50 4.08 -13.46 -2.37
C ALA A 50 3.93 -14.21 -3.71
N TYR A 51 5.04 -14.60 -4.34
CA TYR A 51 5.00 -15.40 -5.57
C TYR A 51 4.34 -16.77 -5.36
N GLN A 52 4.63 -17.46 -4.25
CA GLN A 52 3.99 -18.75 -3.94
C GLN A 52 2.48 -18.61 -3.71
N LEU A 53 2.04 -17.58 -3.01
CA LEU A 53 0.61 -17.28 -2.80
C LEU A 53 -0.11 -16.98 -4.12
N TRP A 54 0.57 -16.26 -5.02
CA TRP A 54 0.07 -15.96 -6.36
C TRP A 54 -0.05 -17.23 -7.21
N GLU A 55 1.01 -18.04 -7.27
CA GLU A 55 1.06 -19.27 -8.09
C GLU A 55 0.02 -20.29 -7.62
N SER A 56 -0.25 -20.36 -6.31
CA SER A 56 -1.28 -21.25 -5.78
C SER A 56 -2.72 -20.74 -6.02
N GLY A 57 -2.90 -19.48 -6.42
CA GLY A 57 -4.20 -18.82 -6.51
C GLY A 57 -4.92 -18.74 -5.16
N GLY A 58 -4.17 -18.72 -4.06
CA GLY A 58 -4.71 -18.89 -2.70
C GLY A 58 -5.12 -17.60 -2.00
N ALA A 59 -4.89 -16.44 -2.65
CA ALA A 59 -5.23 -15.14 -2.13
C ALA A 59 -5.63 -14.19 -3.25
N ALA A 60 -6.54 -13.26 -2.99
CA ALA A 60 -6.80 -12.14 -3.89
C ALA A 60 -5.73 -11.05 -3.67
N PHE A 61 -5.07 -10.67 -4.76
CA PHE A 61 -4.01 -9.67 -4.76
C PHE A 61 -4.61 -8.28 -5.00
N VAL A 62 -4.34 -7.34 -4.09
CA VAL A 62 -4.92 -6.00 -4.08
C VAL A 62 -3.82 -4.96 -4.19
N ASP A 63 -3.72 -4.37 -5.36
CA ASP A 63 -2.83 -3.25 -5.68
C ASP A 63 -3.50 -1.93 -5.30
N VAL A 64 -2.87 -1.14 -4.45
CA VAL A 64 -3.44 0.16 -4.00
C VAL A 64 -2.60 1.36 -4.42
N LEU A 65 -1.69 1.20 -5.40
CA LEU A 65 -0.89 2.32 -5.90
C LEU A 65 -1.82 3.47 -6.36
N PRO A 66 -1.61 4.72 -5.91
CA PRO A 66 -2.50 5.80 -6.29
C PRO A 66 -2.37 6.13 -7.78
N GLN A 67 -3.48 6.50 -8.38
CA GLN A 67 -3.48 7.05 -9.73
C GLN A 67 -3.12 8.53 -9.65
N ALA A 68 -2.08 8.95 -10.40
CA ALA A 68 -1.70 10.36 -10.44
C ALA A 68 -2.87 11.20 -10.97
N PRO A 69 -3.27 12.28 -10.27
CA PRO A 69 -4.34 13.13 -10.74
C PRO A 69 -3.93 13.84 -12.04
N LYS A 70 -4.91 14.12 -12.88
CA LYS A 70 -4.71 14.99 -14.04
C LYS A 70 -4.21 16.37 -13.54
N PRO A 71 -3.12 16.92 -14.09
CA PRO A 71 -2.66 18.24 -13.71
C PRO A 71 -3.70 19.34 -13.97
N ASP A 72 -3.95 20.18 -12.96
CA ASP A 72 -4.93 21.29 -13.06
C ASP A 72 -4.53 22.34 -14.09
N ASN A 73 -3.23 22.49 -14.34
CA ASN A 73 -2.65 23.52 -15.22
C ASN A 73 -2.35 23.00 -16.64
N LEU A 74 -3.03 21.95 -17.10
CA LEU A 74 -2.83 21.41 -18.44
C LEU A 74 -3.25 22.44 -19.51
N PRO A 75 -2.38 22.81 -20.48
CA PRO A 75 -2.75 23.76 -21.52
C PRO A 75 -3.97 23.29 -22.32
N ALA A 76 -4.88 24.22 -22.66
CA ALA A 76 -6.08 23.91 -23.43
C ALA A 76 -5.73 23.14 -24.72
N GLY A 77 -6.41 22.02 -24.95
CA GLY A 77 -6.17 21.12 -26.09
C GLY A 77 -5.06 20.08 -25.89
N THR A 78 -4.38 20.05 -24.74
CA THR A 78 -3.41 18.99 -24.43
C THR A 78 -4.12 17.70 -24.06
N LEU A 79 -3.82 16.61 -24.77
CA LEU A 79 -4.31 15.29 -24.44
C LEU A 79 -3.52 14.72 -23.24
N TRP A 80 -4.18 14.61 -22.08
CA TRP A 80 -3.65 13.86 -20.95
C TRP A 80 -3.89 12.37 -21.16
N ARG A 81 -2.87 11.55 -20.91
CA ARG A 81 -2.96 10.08 -20.89
C ARG A 81 -2.44 9.60 -19.56
N ASP A 82 -3.25 8.83 -18.86
CA ASP A 82 -2.82 8.21 -17.63
C ASP A 82 -1.65 7.26 -17.90
N LYS A 83 -0.69 7.24 -16.96
CA LYS A 83 0.41 6.29 -17.03
C LYS A 83 -0.17 4.86 -16.89
N PRO A 84 0.16 3.92 -17.79
CA PRO A 84 -0.26 2.54 -17.63
C PRO A 84 0.22 1.98 -16.29
N ARG A 85 -0.66 1.24 -15.59
CA ARG A 85 -0.30 0.49 -14.40
C ARG A 85 0.07 -0.93 -14.81
N HIS A 86 1.35 -1.28 -14.75
CA HIS A 86 1.78 -2.68 -14.85
C HIS A 86 1.94 -3.24 -13.45
N SER A 87 1.33 -4.38 -13.17
CA SER A 87 1.22 -4.98 -11.83
C SER A 87 1.24 -6.51 -11.89
N ILE A 88 1.03 -7.14 -10.73
CA ILE A 88 1.00 -8.60 -10.57
C ILE A 88 -0.21 -9.18 -11.32
N PRO A 89 -0.03 -10.22 -12.16
CA PRO A 89 -1.14 -10.80 -12.92
C PRO A 89 -2.29 -11.32 -12.06
N GLY A 90 -3.52 -11.01 -12.44
CA GLY A 90 -4.74 -11.39 -11.70
C GLY A 90 -5.04 -10.53 -10.47
N ALA A 91 -4.20 -9.55 -10.15
CA ALA A 91 -4.49 -8.59 -9.09
C ALA A 91 -5.61 -7.61 -9.51
N ILE A 92 -6.35 -7.11 -8.54
CA ILE A 92 -7.22 -5.96 -8.73
C ILE A 92 -6.47 -4.67 -8.39
N TRP A 93 -6.77 -3.58 -9.08
CA TRP A 93 -6.19 -2.28 -8.80
C TRP A 93 -7.24 -1.33 -8.21
N LEU A 94 -7.06 -0.97 -6.94
CA LEU A 94 -7.92 -0.06 -6.17
C LEU A 94 -7.18 1.26 -5.90
N PRO A 95 -7.04 2.14 -6.91
CA PRO A 95 -6.26 3.36 -6.77
C PRO A 95 -6.81 4.26 -5.65
N ASN A 96 -5.91 4.92 -4.94
CA ASN A 96 -6.22 5.91 -3.90
C ASN A 96 -6.91 5.35 -2.64
N THR A 97 -7.16 4.04 -2.55
CA THR A 97 -7.77 3.44 -1.34
C THR A 97 -6.80 3.30 -0.18
N GLY A 98 -5.50 3.49 -0.40
CA GLY A 98 -4.48 3.46 0.65
C GLY A 98 -4.19 4.79 1.34
N TYR A 99 -4.87 5.89 0.98
CA TYR A 99 -4.79 7.13 1.77
C TYR A 99 -5.26 6.88 3.21
N GLY A 100 -4.69 7.61 4.18
CA GLY A 100 -5.01 7.43 5.58
C GLY A 100 -6.46 7.78 5.90
N ASP A 101 -6.85 9.01 5.54
CA ASP A 101 -8.24 9.45 5.54
C ASP A 101 -8.86 9.14 4.17
N LEU A 102 -9.98 8.41 4.18
CA LEU A 102 -10.78 8.16 2.99
C LEU A 102 -12.11 8.91 3.10
N ALA A 103 -12.56 9.47 1.99
CA ALA A 103 -13.96 9.86 1.85
C ALA A 103 -14.84 8.60 1.83
N ASP A 104 -16.07 8.71 2.34
CA ASP A 104 -17.02 7.59 2.43
C ASP A 104 -17.14 6.82 1.10
N VAL A 105 -17.25 7.54 -0.02
CA VAL A 105 -17.33 6.93 -1.36
C VAL A 105 -16.12 6.08 -1.74
N THR A 106 -14.92 6.44 -1.25
CA THR A 106 -13.69 5.69 -1.49
C THR A 106 -13.57 4.50 -0.53
N LEU A 107 -14.09 4.64 0.69
CA LEU A 107 -14.24 3.53 1.62
C LEU A 107 -15.22 2.49 1.08
N ASP A 108 -16.41 2.91 0.63
CA ASP A 108 -17.40 2.03 0.02
C ASP A 108 -16.83 1.30 -1.20
N TYR A 109 -16.11 2.03 -2.06
CA TYR A 109 -15.41 1.42 -3.21
C TYR A 109 -14.41 0.34 -2.77
N PHE A 110 -13.62 0.60 -1.73
CA PHE A 110 -12.68 -0.37 -1.18
C PHE A 110 -13.41 -1.61 -0.65
N LEU A 111 -14.42 -1.44 0.19
CA LEU A 111 -15.15 -2.55 0.82
C LEU A 111 -15.93 -3.39 -0.19
N ASN A 112 -16.61 -2.76 -1.14
CA ASN A 112 -17.35 -3.46 -2.19
C ASN A 112 -16.42 -4.29 -3.08
N ALA A 113 -15.24 -3.76 -3.41
CA ALA A 113 -14.25 -4.50 -4.20
C ALA A 113 -13.70 -5.69 -3.42
N LEU A 114 -13.40 -5.53 -2.12
CA LEU A 114 -12.96 -6.64 -1.28
C LEU A 114 -14.04 -7.72 -1.17
N ALA A 115 -15.28 -7.36 -0.85
CA ALA A 115 -16.39 -8.30 -0.81
C ALA A 115 -16.57 -9.04 -2.14
N GLN A 116 -16.40 -8.36 -3.28
CA GLN A 116 -16.51 -9.00 -4.59
C GLN A 116 -15.40 -10.02 -4.86
N VAL A 117 -14.13 -9.72 -4.50
CA VAL A 117 -13.02 -10.66 -4.77
C VAL A 117 -12.87 -11.76 -3.72
N THR A 118 -13.54 -11.61 -2.58
CA THR A 118 -13.60 -12.63 -1.54
C THR A 118 -14.90 -13.42 -1.54
N ASP A 119 -15.82 -13.19 -2.49
CA ASP A 119 -17.18 -13.74 -2.47
C ASP A 119 -17.89 -13.50 -1.12
N ASP A 120 -17.69 -12.31 -0.55
CA ASP A 120 -18.19 -11.85 0.76
C ASP A 120 -17.71 -12.70 1.96
N ASP A 121 -16.66 -13.53 1.78
CA ASP A 121 -16.03 -14.32 2.84
C ASP A 121 -14.87 -13.57 3.51
N PRO A 122 -14.98 -13.10 4.77
CA PRO A 122 -13.90 -12.41 5.46
C PRO A 122 -12.70 -13.31 5.78
N ALA A 123 -12.84 -14.64 5.67
CA ALA A 123 -11.73 -15.59 5.85
C ALA A 123 -10.90 -15.79 4.56
N HIS A 124 -11.43 -15.40 3.40
CA HIS A 124 -10.72 -15.49 2.13
C HIS A 124 -9.42 -14.65 2.19
N PRO A 125 -8.25 -15.22 1.85
CA PRO A 125 -7.00 -14.49 2.01
C PRO A 125 -6.86 -13.29 1.07
N LEU A 126 -6.49 -12.14 1.64
CA LEU A 126 -6.18 -10.92 0.90
C LEU A 126 -4.69 -10.62 0.99
N LEU A 127 -4.05 -10.22 -0.10
CA LEU A 127 -2.68 -9.70 -0.09
C LEU A 127 -2.65 -8.28 -0.62
N PHE A 128 -2.24 -7.33 0.22
CA PHE A 128 -2.15 -5.91 -0.15
C PHE A 128 -0.72 -5.53 -0.53
N PHE A 129 -0.59 -4.78 -1.62
CA PHE A 129 0.70 -4.30 -2.09
C PHE A 129 0.58 -2.97 -2.87
N CYS A 130 1.73 -2.37 -3.14
CA CYS A 130 1.88 -1.11 -3.86
C CYS A 130 3.25 -1.17 -4.57
N LEU A 131 4.09 -0.17 -4.38
CA LEU A 131 5.53 -0.14 -4.66
C LEU A 131 6.29 -0.40 -3.35
N GLU A 132 7.62 -0.59 -3.43
CA GLU A 132 8.47 -0.64 -2.23
C GLU A 132 8.32 0.63 -1.41
N GLU A 133 8.53 0.63 -0.09
CA GLU A 133 8.46 1.87 0.71
C GLU A 133 7.11 2.63 0.57
N CYS A 134 5.99 1.91 0.46
CA CYS A 134 4.66 2.48 0.27
C CYS A 134 3.78 2.31 1.52
N TRP A 135 3.51 3.41 2.23
CA TRP A 135 2.57 3.40 3.36
C TRP A 135 1.12 3.14 2.96
N MET A 136 0.76 3.36 1.68
CA MET A 136 -0.61 3.15 1.22
C MET A 136 -1.04 1.69 1.27
N SER A 137 -0.14 0.75 0.95
CA SER A 137 -0.45 -0.69 1.08
C SER A 137 -0.56 -1.13 2.54
N TRP A 138 0.26 -0.53 3.43
CA TRP A 138 0.14 -0.77 4.87
C TRP A 138 -1.21 -0.29 5.41
N ASN A 139 -1.62 0.94 5.06
CA ASN A 139 -2.91 1.49 5.45
C ASN A 139 -4.08 0.63 4.95
N ALA A 140 -4.04 0.19 3.69
CA ALA A 140 -5.07 -0.65 3.11
C ALA A 140 -5.18 -2.01 3.83
N ALA A 141 -4.04 -2.66 4.11
CA ALA A 141 -4.01 -3.91 4.85
C ALA A 141 -4.56 -3.76 6.27
N LYS A 142 -4.13 -2.71 7.00
CA LYS A 142 -4.67 -2.38 8.32
C LYS A 142 -6.17 -2.12 8.29
N ARG A 143 -6.67 -1.46 7.24
CA ARG A 143 -8.09 -1.19 7.07
C ARG A 143 -8.89 -2.46 6.87
N ALA A 144 -8.43 -3.37 6.01
CA ALA A 144 -9.10 -4.67 5.84
C ALA A 144 -9.19 -5.45 7.17
N LEU A 145 -8.13 -5.45 7.97
CA LEU A 145 -8.14 -6.04 9.31
C LEU A 145 -9.17 -5.37 10.24
N ALA A 146 -9.26 -4.04 10.21
CA ALA A 146 -10.23 -3.29 11.02
C ALA A 146 -11.69 -3.58 10.62
N GLU A 147 -11.92 -3.95 9.36
CA GLU A 147 -13.23 -4.27 8.78
C GLU A 147 -13.59 -5.75 8.91
N GLY A 148 -12.75 -6.55 9.59
CA GLY A 148 -13.07 -7.92 9.98
C GLY A 148 -12.51 -9.01 9.08
N TYR A 149 -11.72 -8.68 8.04
CA TYR A 149 -10.99 -9.69 7.28
C TYR A 149 -9.94 -10.35 8.17
N THR A 150 -9.93 -11.68 8.22
CA THR A 150 -9.13 -12.43 9.20
C THR A 150 -7.80 -12.94 8.66
N THR A 151 -7.67 -13.02 7.33
CA THR A 151 -6.45 -13.52 6.66
C THR A 151 -5.89 -12.44 5.75
N VAL A 152 -5.09 -11.53 6.33
CA VAL A 152 -4.51 -10.40 5.59
C VAL A 152 -2.99 -10.53 5.52
N TYR A 153 -2.49 -10.61 4.30
CA TYR A 153 -1.08 -10.49 3.96
C TYR A 153 -0.76 -9.06 3.52
N TRP A 154 0.43 -8.59 3.87
CA TRP A 154 0.99 -7.35 3.36
C TRP A 154 2.37 -7.60 2.78
N TYR A 155 2.54 -7.20 1.51
CA TYR A 155 3.77 -7.36 0.77
C TYR A 155 4.42 -5.97 0.56
N PRO A 156 5.41 -5.59 1.41
CA PRO A 156 5.97 -4.24 1.43
C PRO A 156 6.87 -3.91 0.23
N ASP A 157 7.53 -4.89 -0.39
CA ASP A 157 8.40 -4.64 -1.55
C ASP A 157 7.58 -4.44 -2.84
N GLY A 158 6.31 -4.88 -2.83
CA GLY A 158 5.33 -4.59 -3.86
C GLY A 158 5.76 -4.95 -5.28
N THR A 159 5.30 -4.17 -6.25
CA THR A 159 5.61 -4.42 -7.66
C THR A 159 7.11 -4.20 -7.97
N ASP A 160 7.84 -3.42 -7.19
CA ASP A 160 9.27 -3.21 -7.40
C ASP A 160 10.06 -4.48 -7.08
N GLY A 161 9.83 -5.09 -5.91
CA GLY A 161 10.41 -6.39 -5.56
C GLY A 161 9.99 -7.50 -6.52
N TRP A 162 8.72 -7.49 -6.95
CA TRP A 162 8.20 -8.46 -7.91
C TRP A 162 8.90 -8.37 -9.28
N ALA A 163 9.05 -7.15 -9.79
CA ALA A 163 9.72 -6.89 -11.06
C ALA A 163 11.23 -7.17 -10.98
N PHE A 164 11.86 -6.89 -9.83
CA PHE A 164 13.27 -7.19 -9.60
C PHE A 164 13.60 -8.67 -9.77
N GLU A 165 12.71 -9.56 -9.32
CA GLU A 165 12.84 -11.02 -9.50
C GLU A 165 12.45 -11.50 -10.92
N ASN A 166 12.12 -10.59 -11.84
CA ASN A 166 11.66 -10.88 -13.21
C ASN A 166 10.37 -11.71 -13.26
N TYR A 167 9.51 -11.60 -12.25
CA TYR A 167 8.19 -12.21 -12.27
C TYR A 167 7.27 -11.48 -13.28
N PRO A 168 6.27 -12.17 -13.85
CA PRO A 168 5.45 -11.62 -14.94
C PRO A 168 4.68 -10.40 -14.48
N LEU A 169 4.48 -9.44 -15.38
CA LEU A 169 3.64 -8.28 -15.14
C LEU A 169 2.54 -8.22 -16.19
N GLU A 170 1.38 -7.69 -15.81
CA GLU A 170 0.32 -7.36 -16.75
C GLU A 170 -0.16 -5.92 -16.57
N GLN A 171 -0.76 -5.36 -17.61
CA GLN A 171 -1.39 -4.06 -17.49
C GLN A 171 -2.76 -4.19 -16.81
N LEU A 172 -2.92 -3.50 -15.69
CA LEU A 172 -4.19 -3.37 -15.00
C LEU A 172 -4.92 -2.08 -15.37
N HIS A 173 -6.23 -2.14 -15.22
CA HIS A 173 -7.13 -0.99 -15.22
C HIS A 173 -7.74 -0.84 -13.81
N PRO A 174 -8.18 0.37 -13.42
CA PRO A 174 -8.87 0.54 -12.16
C PRO A 174 -10.03 -0.43 -12.06
N PHE A 175 -10.17 -1.08 -10.90
CA PHE A 175 -11.26 -2.00 -10.66
C PHE A 175 -12.59 -1.27 -10.87
N PRO A 176 -13.55 -1.84 -11.61
CA PRO A 176 -14.79 -1.15 -11.93
C PRO A 176 -15.51 -0.76 -10.64
N ILE A 177 -16.03 0.46 -10.62
CA ILE A 177 -16.95 0.88 -9.56
C ILE A 177 -18.23 0.08 -9.79
N SER A 178 -18.60 -0.77 -8.84
CA SER A 178 -19.92 -1.42 -8.84
C SER A 178 -20.98 -0.33 -8.63
N ASP A 179 -21.93 -0.19 -9.56
CA ASP A 179 -23.10 0.65 -9.33
C ASP A 179 -23.83 0.15 -8.07
N PRO A 180 -24.27 1.03 -7.16
CA PRO A 180 -25.08 0.61 -6.03
C PRO A 180 -26.36 -0.07 -6.54
N GLN A 181 -26.59 -1.31 -6.13
CA GLN A 181 -27.86 -2.02 -6.32
C GLN A 181 -28.96 -1.44 -5.44
#